data_AF-A0A0L6CM41-F1
#
_entry.id   AF-A0A0L6CM41-F1
#
_cell.length_a   1.000
_cell.length_b   1.000
_cell.length_c   1.000
_cell.angle_alpha   90.00
_cell.angle_beta   90.00
_cell.angle_gamma   90.00
#
_symmetry.space_group_name_H-M   'P 1'
#
loop_
_entity.id
_entity.type
_entity.pdbx_description
1 polymer ?
#
loop_
_entity_poly.entity_id
_entity_poly.type
_entity_poly.pdbx_seq_one_letter_code
_entity_poly.pdbx_strand_id
1 'polypeptide(L)'
;MITNAAYAVIILVVTWILAKIVKSLLSKVLSKVSFLNKQTDGPPLAQSLGSIGSLVVWLFGLIAVLNLFKLNGAVTPIQGMLNDILGALPKILAAGLIFFIGFVLAKIVRELVVTALQAARVDRFADKLNAKASSELGGSGQAAAQTGSREGASVAGSAPQGDGNQLKISTIVGQVLFVVVLAVVSIAAFDALGIKAISEPATEMLQKILDAIPLILGAGILLGIGVIIAKIVGQLLEQVLRGFGVQRAVEGIGIDTQGRDVAAIGAKVAQVAIVLFFGIAATKMLNFPEITNILNTVLSLGGRVLFGAVVIAVGVVIANLIAKTVGEGQTATIVKFATIGLFAAMGLKYMGLADSVVNLAFGAVVVGAAAAAALAFGLGGREAAARQLEKLQNQQGGSNQG
;
A
#
# COMPACT_ATOMS: atom_id res chain seq x y z
N MET A 1 41.29 40.46 -50.03
CA MET A 1 41.59 40.06 -48.63
C MET A 1 41.55 41.24 -47.66
N ILE A 2 42.15 42.39 -48.01
CA ILE A 2 42.19 43.59 -47.14
C ILE A 2 40.78 44.13 -46.79
N THR A 3 39.84 44.12 -47.75
CA THR A 3 38.46 44.58 -47.52
C THR A 3 37.72 43.76 -46.47
N ASN A 4 37.83 42.42 -46.53
CA ASN A 4 37.21 41.53 -45.54
C ASN A 4 37.90 41.66 -44.17
N ALA A 5 39.21 41.91 -44.14
CA ALA A 5 39.90 42.19 -42.88
C ALA A 5 39.39 43.49 -42.22
N ALA A 6 39.18 44.56 -43.00
CA ALA A 6 38.62 45.81 -42.49
C ALA A 6 37.20 45.62 -41.92
N TYR A 7 36.33 44.90 -42.64
CA TYR A 7 34.99 44.56 -42.16
C TYR A 7 35.02 43.69 -40.90
N ALA A 8 35.97 42.75 -40.77
CA ALA A 8 36.11 41.92 -39.57
C ALA A 8 36.46 42.76 -38.33
N VAL A 9 37.36 43.75 -38.47
CA VAL A 9 37.70 44.67 -37.36
C VAL A 9 36.48 45.47 -36.94
N ILE A 10 35.69 45.99 -37.89
CA ILE A 10 34.45 46.72 -37.59
C ILE A 10 33.47 45.83 -36.82
N ILE A 11 33.23 44.59 -37.28
CA ILE A 11 32.34 43.64 -36.61
C ILE A 11 32.82 43.36 -35.18
N LEU A 12 34.12 43.16 -34.96
CA LEU A 12 34.67 42.90 -33.61
C LEU A 12 34.45 44.08 -32.66
N VAL A 13 34.69 45.31 -33.13
CA VAL A 13 34.48 46.52 -32.31
C VAL A 13 33.01 46.68 -31.96
N VAL A 14 32.12 46.54 -32.95
CA VAL A 14 30.66 46.62 -32.73
C VAL A 14 30.20 45.53 -31.77
N THR A 15 30.66 44.29 -31.95
CA THR A 15 30.33 43.15 -31.06
C THR A 15 30.79 43.41 -29.63
N TRP A 16 32.00 43.93 -29.44
CA TRP A 16 32.53 44.22 -28.11
C TRP A 16 31.69 45.25 -27.36
N ILE A 17 31.26 46.31 -28.05
CA ILE A 17 30.34 47.32 -27.50
C ILE A 17 29.00 46.68 -27.14
N LEU A 18 28.41 45.91 -28.06
CA LEU A 18 27.13 45.22 -27.84
C LEU A 18 27.20 44.27 -26.62
N ALA A 19 28.27 43.48 -26.51
CA ALA A 19 28.48 42.55 -25.41
C ALA A 19 28.54 43.27 -24.05
N LYS A 20 29.19 44.44 -24.00
CA LYS A 20 29.27 45.27 -22.79
C LYS A 20 27.91 45.85 -22.39
N ILE A 21 27.13 46.29 -23.37
CA ILE A 21 25.75 46.77 -23.17
C ILE A 21 24.86 45.64 -22.62
N VAL A 22 24.86 44.47 -23.29
CA VAL A 22 24.07 43.31 -22.87
C VAL A 22 24.46 42.84 -21.46
N LYS A 23 25.75 42.79 -21.14
CA LYS A 23 26.23 42.48 -19.78
C LYS A 23 25.67 43.45 -18.73
N SER A 24 25.67 44.74 -19.04
CA SER A 24 25.18 45.77 -18.11
C SER A 24 23.66 45.71 -17.96
N LEU A 25 22.92 45.44 -19.03
CA LEU A 25 21.47 45.29 -19.01
C LEU A 25 21.04 44.04 -18.23
N LEU A 26 21.62 42.87 -18.54
CA LEU A 26 21.30 41.62 -17.83
C LEU A 26 21.61 41.73 -16.34
N SER A 27 22.79 42.26 -15.98
CA SER A 27 23.16 42.37 -14.57
C SER A 27 22.25 43.32 -13.78
N LYS A 28 21.81 44.44 -14.38
CA LYS A 28 20.85 45.37 -13.75
C LYS A 28 19.45 44.80 -13.58
N VAL A 29 18.96 44.04 -14.55
CA VAL A 29 17.62 43.43 -14.48
C VAL A 29 17.63 42.29 -13.46
N LEU A 30 18.64 41.44 -13.48
CA LEU A 30 18.76 40.31 -12.55
C LEU A 30 19.06 40.74 -11.11
N SER A 31 19.82 41.80 -10.89
CA SER A 31 20.13 42.28 -9.53
C SER A 31 18.91 42.87 -8.80
N LYS A 32 17.86 43.27 -9.51
CA LYS A 32 16.58 43.68 -8.90
C LYS A 32 15.82 42.52 -8.26
N VAL A 33 16.16 41.29 -8.60
CA VAL A 33 15.42 40.12 -8.18
C VAL A 33 16.04 39.57 -6.89
N SER A 34 15.46 39.95 -5.75
CA SER A 34 16.02 39.69 -4.42
C SER A 34 16.21 38.19 -4.07
N PHE A 35 15.56 37.26 -4.78
CA PHE A 35 15.73 35.82 -4.54
C PHE A 35 17.06 35.28 -5.10
N LEU A 36 17.63 35.93 -6.12
CA LEU A 36 18.86 35.52 -6.80
C LEU A 36 20.13 35.89 -6.03
N ASN A 37 20.04 36.82 -5.07
CA ASN A 37 21.14 37.25 -4.21
C ASN A 37 21.28 36.39 -2.94
N LYS A 38 20.42 35.37 -2.76
CA LYS A 38 20.36 34.55 -1.55
C LYS A 38 21.07 33.21 -1.75
N GLN A 39 22.29 33.25 -2.27
CA GLN A 39 23.18 32.10 -2.31
C GLN A 39 24.49 32.49 -1.62
N THR A 40 24.73 31.82 -0.49
CA THR A 40 25.89 32.02 0.37
C THR A 40 27.06 31.26 -0.26
N ASP A 41 28.18 31.97 -0.46
CA ASP A 41 29.47 31.51 -1.01
C ASP A 41 29.57 31.37 -2.56
N GLY A 42 29.79 32.51 -3.23
CA GLY A 42 30.18 32.61 -4.65
C GLY A 42 29.96 34.01 -5.26
N PRO A 43 30.56 34.34 -6.42
CA PRO A 43 30.18 35.55 -7.15
C PRO A 43 28.68 35.52 -7.46
N PRO A 44 27.96 36.65 -7.30
CA PRO A 44 26.50 36.67 -7.37
C PRO A 44 26.02 36.12 -8.71
N LEU A 45 25.01 35.25 -8.69
CA LEU A 45 24.51 34.55 -9.88
C LEU A 45 24.17 35.51 -11.04
N ALA A 46 23.75 36.74 -10.72
CA ALA A 46 23.52 37.83 -11.67
C ALA A 46 24.79 38.25 -12.46
N GLN A 47 25.97 38.26 -11.83
CA GLN A 47 27.24 38.53 -12.52
C GLN A 47 27.65 37.37 -13.43
N SER A 48 27.42 36.13 -12.99
CA SER A 48 27.68 34.93 -13.80
C SER A 48 26.78 34.90 -15.03
N LEU A 49 25.47 35.10 -14.86
CA LEU A 49 24.49 35.19 -15.96
C LEU A 49 24.77 36.36 -16.91
N GLY A 50 25.14 37.53 -16.40
CA GLY A 50 25.54 38.67 -17.23
C GLY A 50 26.82 38.41 -18.02
N SER A 51 27.79 37.70 -17.43
CA SER A 51 29.03 37.31 -18.13
C SER A 51 28.78 36.23 -19.19
N ILE A 52 27.92 35.26 -18.90
CA ILE A 52 27.45 34.25 -19.87
C ILE A 52 26.72 34.91 -21.04
N GLY A 53 25.79 35.84 -20.76
CA GLY A 53 25.11 36.59 -21.81
C GLY A 53 26.07 37.40 -22.69
N SER A 54 27.11 37.99 -22.11
CA SER A 54 28.14 38.70 -22.88
C SER A 54 29.00 37.77 -23.75
N LEU A 55 29.26 36.53 -23.30
CA LEU A 55 29.96 35.51 -24.09
C LEU A 55 29.13 35.08 -25.30
N VAL A 56 27.81 34.94 -25.16
CA VAL A 56 26.91 34.64 -26.29
C VAL A 56 26.94 35.75 -27.34
N VAL A 57 26.95 37.02 -26.92
CA VAL A 57 27.09 38.15 -27.85
C VAL A 57 28.47 38.15 -28.52
N TRP A 58 29.52 37.79 -27.78
CA TRP A 58 30.86 37.65 -28.37
C TRP A 58 30.93 36.52 -29.39
N LEU A 59 30.23 35.41 -29.13
CA LEU A 59 30.06 34.29 -30.05
C LEU A 59 29.34 34.73 -31.34
N PHE A 60 28.32 35.60 -31.25
CA PHE A 60 27.68 36.22 -32.41
C PHE A 60 28.67 36.99 -33.29
N GLY A 61 29.56 37.78 -32.68
CA GLY A 61 30.60 38.50 -33.43
C GLY A 61 31.60 37.57 -34.08
N LEU A 62 32.01 36.51 -33.38
CA LEU A 62 32.86 35.48 -33.96
C LEU A 62 32.19 34.83 -35.18
N ILE A 63 30.91 34.46 -35.08
CA ILE A 63 30.13 33.90 -36.18
C ILE A 63 30.03 34.88 -37.36
N ALA A 64 29.77 36.16 -37.09
CA ALA A 64 29.69 37.19 -38.12
C ALA A 64 31.03 37.37 -38.86
N VAL A 65 32.14 37.29 -38.12
CA VAL A 65 33.50 37.30 -38.70
C VAL A 65 33.74 36.02 -39.51
N LEU A 66 33.38 34.83 -39.01
CA LEU A 66 33.55 33.56 -39.73
C LEU A 66 32.72 33.51 -41.02
N ASN A 67 31.51 34.06 -41.03
CA ASN A 67 30.67 34.22 -42.21
C ASN A 67 31.31 35.14 -43.26
N LEU A 68 31.96 36.22 -42.82
CA LEU A 68 32.71 37.12 -43.69
C LEU A 68 33.89 36.43 -44.39
N PHE A 69 34.45 35.39 -43.77
CA PHE A 69 35.47 34.50 -44.35
C PHE A 69 34.89 33.31 -45.12
N LYS A 70 33.56 33.24 -45.31
CA LYS A 70 32.85 32.16 -46.03
C LYS A 70 33.00 30.77 -45.39
N LEU A 71 33.22 30.68 -44.08
CA LEU A 71 33.35 29.41 -43.34
C LEU A 71 31.98 28.84 -42.92
N ASN A 72 30.98 28.91 -43.81
CA ASN A 72 29.59 28.62 -43.48
C ASN A 72 29.35 27.19 -42.96
N GLY A 73 30.17 26.21 -43.36
CA GLY A 73 30.00 24.81 -42.93
C GLY A 73 30.19 24.57 -41.42
N ALA A 74 31.04 25.34 -40.75
CA ALA A 74 31.26 25.23 -39.30
C ALA A 74 30.25 26.06 -38.48
N VAL A 75 29.59 27.02 -39.14
CA VAL A 75 28.76 28.04 -38.49
C VAL A 75 27.31 27.56 -38.33
N THR A 76 26.80 26.70 -39.22
CA THR A 76 25.39 26.27 -39.23
C THR A 76 24.91 25.63 -37.91
N PRO A 77 25.64 24.66 -37.29
CA PRO A 77 25.19 24.06 -36.04
C PRO A 77 25.16 25.07 -34.88
N ILE A 78 26.14 25.98 -34.85
CA ILE A 78 26.24 27.03 -33.83
C ILE A 78 25.10 28.05 -33.99
N GLN A 79 24.78 28.42 -35.23
CA GLN A 79 23.62 29.27 -35.54
C GLN A 79 22.30 28.62 -35.09
N GLY A 80 22.15 27.31 -35.26
CA GLY A 80 20.99 26.55 -34.77
C GLY A 80 20.81 26.70 -33.26
N MET A 81 21.85 26.38 -32.48
CA MET A 81 21.81 26.52 -31.02
C MET A 81 21.52 27.95 -30.57
N LEU A 82 22.04 28.93 -31.31
CA LEU A 82 21.85 30.34 -31.03
C LEU A 82 20.41 30.80 -31.27
N ASN A 83 19.83 30.34 -32.38
CA ASN A 83 18.42 30.56 -32.69
C ASN A 83 17.51 29.88 -31.65
N ASP A 84 17.86 28.68 -31.19
CA ASP A 84 17.14 27.99 -30.11
C ASP A 84 17.20 28.75 -28.79
N ILE A 85 18.38 29.28 -28.42
CA ILE A 85 18.56 30.11 -27.22
C ILE A 85 17.74 31.41 -27.32
N LEU A 86 17.76 32.09 -28.47
CA LEU A 86 16.96 33.30 -28.68
C LEU A 86 15.46 32.98 -28.71
N GLY A 87 15.05 31.86 -29.30
CA GLY A 87 13.68 31.38 -29.27
C GLY A 87 13.21 30.98 -27.87
N ALA A 88 14.14 30.62 -26.97
CA ALA A 88 13.84 30.36 -25.56
C ALA A 88 13.63 31.65 -24.75
N LEU A 89 14.18 32.81 -25.14
CA LEU A 89 14.02 34.05 -24.38
C LEU A 89 12.54 34.45 -24.16
N PRO A 90 11.70 34.54 -25.22
CA PRO A 90 10.28 34.83 -25.05
C PRO A 90 9.56 33.78 -24.19
N LYS A 91 9.92 32.50 -24.33
CA LYS A 91 9.34 31.39 -23.56
C LYS A 91 9.69 31.46 -22.08
N ILE A 92 10.94 31.79 -21.75
CA ILE A 92 11.41 32.01 -20.36
C ILE A 92 10.64 33.16 -19.72
N LEU A 93 10.43 34.26 -20.44
CA LEU A 93 9.64 35.39 -19.95
C LEU A 93 8.17 35.00 -19.74
N ALA A 94 7.56 34.29 -20.69
CA ALA A 94 6.19 33.81 -20.58
C ALA A 94 6.01 32.86 -19.39
N ALA A 95 6.89 31.86 -19.25
CA ALA A 95 6.90 30.92 -18.14
C ALA A 95 7.09 31.63 -16.79
N GLY A 96 8.02 32.58 -16.71
CA GLY A 96 8.27 33.37 -15.50
C GLY A 96 7.05 34.21 -15.10
N LEU A 97 6.37 34.82 -16.07
CA LEU A 97 5.14 35.57 -15.83
C LEU A 97 4.02 34.65 -15.32
N ILE A 98 3.81 33.50 -15.97
CA ILE A 98 2.80 32.51 -15.58
C ILE A 98 3.08 31.98 -14.17
N PHE A 99 4.33 31.64 -13.87
CA PHE A 99 4.73 31.17 -12.55
C PHE A 99 4.50 32.24 -11.48
N PHE A 100 4.85 33.50 -11.76
CA PHE A 100 4.64 34.60 -10.81
C PHE A 100 3.16 34.84 -10.52
N ILE A 101 2.33 34.93 -11.57
CA ILE A 101 0.88 35.10 -11.43
C ILE A 101 0.28 33.92 -10.67
N GLY A 102 0.65 32.70 -11.06
CA GLY A 102 0.14 31.50 -10.41
C GLY A 102 0.62 31.33 -8.96
N PHE A 103 1.84 31.77 -8.61
CA PHE A 103 2.32 31.78 -7.24
C PHE A 103 1.49 32.72 -6.35
N VAL A 104 1.13 33.90 -6.87
CA VAL A 104 0.23 34.84 -6.18
C VAL A 104 -1.14 34.21 -5.99
N LEU A 105 -1.70 33.59 -7.04
CA LEU A 105 -2.97 32.86 -6.97
C LEU A 105 -2.91 31.72 -5.93
N ALA A 106 -1.83 30.93 -5.91
CA ALA A 106 -1.65 29.84 -4.96
C ALA A 106 -1.67 30.33 -3.50
N LYS A 107 -1.02 31.47 -3.23
CA LYS A 107 -1.07 32.10 -1.90
C LYS A 107 -2.49 32.52 -1.52
N ILE A 108 -3.20 33.17 -2.44
CA ILE A 108 -4.59 33.61 -2.21
C ILE A 108 -5.47 32.39 -1.91
N VAL A 109 -5.38 31.32 -2.71
CA VAL A 109 -6.15 30.09 -2.49
C VAL A 109 -5.84 29.48 -1.13
N ARG A 110 -4.56 29.42 -0.72
CA ARG A 110 -4.17 28.92 0.61
C ARG A 110 -4.84 29.72 1.73
N GLU A 111 -4.77 31.04 1.67
CA GLU A 111 -5.34 31.92 2.70
C GLU A 111 -6.87 31.80 2.76
N LEU A 112 -7.53 31.76 1.61
CA LEU A 112 -8.97 31.57 1.51
C LEU A 112 -9.41 30.24 2.12
N VAL A 113 -8.71 29.14 1.79
CA VAL A 113 -9.07 27.81 2.29
C VAL A 113 -8.81 27.69 3.79
N VAL A 114 -7.67 28.19 4.29
CA VAL A 114 -7.39 28.18 5.73
C VAL A 114 -8.45 28.98 6.49
N THR A 115 -8.83 30.15 5.98
CA THR A 115 -9.87 30.99 6.59
C THR A 115 -11.24 30.29 6.58
N ALA A 116 -11.60 29.65 5.47
CA ALA A 116 -12.84 28.90 5.35
C ALA A 116 -12.89 27.68 6.29
N LEU A 117 -11.80 26.91 6.41
CA LEU A 117 -11.74 25.76 7.33
C LEU A 117 -11.83 26.17 8.79
N GLN A 118 -11.17 27.27 9.16
CA GLN A 118 -11.24 27.84 10.50
C GLN A 118 -12.67 28.32 10.81
N ALA A 119 -13.34 28.97 9.85
CA ALA A 119 -14.74 29.38 9.97
C ALA A 119 -15.68 28.17 10.12
N ALA A 120 -15.42 27.08 9.38
CA ALA A 120 -16.20 25.84 9.44
C ALA A 120 -15.97 25.00 10.72
N ARG A 121 -15.08 25.42 11.64
CA ARG A 121 -14.70 24.68 12.87
C ARG A 121 -14.38 23.21 12.65
N VAL A 122 -13.74 22.87 11.53
CA VAL A 122 -13.31 21.49 11.23
C VAL A 122 -12.36 20.96 12.31
N ASP A 123 -11.63 21.86 12.98
CA ASP A 123 -10.74 21.53 14.10
C ASP A 123 -11.46 20.77 15.22
N ARG A 124 -12.72 21.14 15.57
CA ARG A 124 -13.48 20.43 16.62
C ARG A 124 -13.89 19.02 16.24
N PHE A 125 -14.11 18.75 14.95
CA PHE A 125 -14.45 17.41 14.48
C PHE A 125 -13.22 16.49 14.52
N ALA A 126 -12.07 17.03 14.13
CA ALA A 126 -10.80 16.33 14.25
C ALA A 126 -10.41 16.03 15.70
N ASP A 127 -10.63 16.98 16.61
CA ASP A 127 -10.38 16.78 18.05
C ASP A 127 -11.24 15.65 18.61
N LYS A 128 -12.52 15.55 18.19
CA LYS A 128 -13.42 14.45 18.61
C LYS A 128 -12.99 13.11 18.04
N LEU A 129 -12.51 13.07 16.80
CA LEU A 129 -11.98 11.85 16.18
C LEU A 129 -10.67 11.40 16.85
N ASN A 130 -9.76 12.33 17.13
CA ASN A 130 -8.50 12.02 17.80
C ASN A 130 -8.75 11.59 19.25
N ALA A 131 -9.61 12.28 19.99
CA ALA A 131 -9.99 11.90 21.35
C ALA A 131 -10.68 10.51 21.40
N LYS A 132 -11.51 10.19 20.40
CA LYS A 132 -12.16 8.87 20.31
C LYS A 132 -11.18 7.77 19.89
N ALA A 133 -10.31 8.04 18.92
CA ALA A 133 -9.29 7.10 18.48
C ALA A 133 -8.28 6.81 19.60
N SER A 134 -7.80 7.84 20.30
CA SER A 134 -6.90 7.68 21.45
C SER A 134 -7.58 6.99 22.65
N SER A 135 -8.89 7.19 22.84
CA SER A 135 -9.67 6.43 23.85
C SER A 135 -9.89 4.96 23.45
N GLU A 136 -9.96 4.63 22.16
CA GLU A 136 -10.14 3.26 21.66
C GLU A 136 -8.81 2.51 21.48
N LEU A 137 -7.68 3.23 21.29
CA LEU A 137 -6.33 2.68 21.10
C LEU A 137 -5.42 2.78 22.33
N GLY A 138 -5.85 3.41 23.43
CA GLY A 138 -4.96 3.87 24.50
C GLY A 138 -5.42 3.59 25.94
N GLY A 139 -5.75 2.34 26.24
CA GLY A 139 -5.74 1.80 27.60
C GLY A 139 -4.36 1.26 28.02
N SER A 140 -3.26 1.92 27.65
CA SER A 140 -1.90 1.64 28.14
C SER A 140 -0.91 2.62 27.51
N GLY A 141 -0.53 3.69 28.22
CA GLY A 141 0.50 4.60 27.69
C GLY A 141 0.69 5.97 28.32
N GLN A 142 0.15 6.24 29.51
CA GLN A 142 0.51 7.45 30.27
C GLN A 142 0.97 7.05 31.67
N ALA A 143 2.21 6.55 31.74
CA ALA A 143 2.96 6.40 32.97
C ALA A 143 4.46 6.49 32.65
N ALA A 144 4.93 7.65 32.17
CA ALA A 144 6.35 8.06 32.26
C ALA A 144 6.55 9.46 31.64
N ALA A 145 6.25 10.51 32.40
CA ALA A 145 6.87 11.82 32.18
C ALA A 145 6.69 12.73 33.41
N GLN A 146 7.14 12.28 34.58
CA GLN A 146 7.40 13.19 35.71
C GLN A 146 8.33 12.55 36.75
N THR A 147 9.62 12.50 36.44
CA THR A 147 10.66 12.39 37.49
C THR A 147 11.94 13.07 37.00
N GLY A 148 12.45 14.02 37.78
CA GLY A 148 13.86 14.44 37.68
C GLY A 148 14.11 15.92 37.39
N SER A 149 13.60 16.83 38.21
CA SER A 149 14.21 18.15 38.39
C SER A 149 15.34 18.07 39.41
N ARG A 150 16.60 18.23 38.99
CA ARG A 150 17.67 18.99 39.68
C ARG A 150 19.00 18.99 38.90
N GLU A 151 19.56 20.20 38.80
CA GLU A 151 20.98 20.59 38.71
C GLU A 151 21.76 20.45 37.38
N GLY A 152 21.92 21.62 36.71
CA GLY A 152 23.22 22.26 36.54
C GLY A 152 24.09 21.88 35.33
N ALA A 153 24.05 22.71 34.27
CA ALA A 153 25.22 23.42 33.70
C ALA A 153 24.89 23.99 32.31
N SER A 154 25.14 25.29 32.19
CA SER A 154 25.05 26.12 31.00
C SER A 154 26.01 25.70 29.88
N VAL A 155 25.48 25.44 28.68
CA VAL A 155 26.20 25.74 27.42
C VAL A 155 25.22 26.38 26.44
N ALA A 156 25.58 27.59 26.02
CA ALA A 156 24.88 28.39 25.05
C ALA A 156 24.95 27.75 23.65
N GLY A 157 23.78 27.61 23.04
CA GLY A 157 23.59 27.19 21.66
C GLY A 157 22.10 27.28 21.36
N SER A 158 21.65 28.47 20.94
CA SER A 158 20.28 28.72 20.53
C SER A 158 19.96 27.99 19.23
N ALA A 159 19.66 26.69 19.35
CA ALA A 159 18.84 25.99 18.37
C ALA A 159 17.42 26.57 18.43
N PRO A 160 16.71 26.75 17.30
CA PRO A 160 15.34 27.22 17.32
C PRO A 160 14.49 26.23 18.10
N GLN A 161 13.92 26.69 19.21
CA GLN A 161 12.87 25.98 19.92
C GLN A 161 11.71 25.79 18.93
N GLY A 162 11.57 24.57 18.43
CA GLY A 162 10.39 24.13 17.70
C GLY A 162 9.22 24.15 18.68
N ASP A 163 8.47 25.25 18.62
CA ASP A 163 7.23 25.45 19.32
C ASP A 163 6.36 24.20 19.16
N GLY A 164 5.83 23.67 20.27
CA GLY A 164 4.94 22.51 20.34
C GLY A 164 3.56 22.80 19.74
N ASN A 165 3.54 23.50 18.61
CA ASN A 165 2.37 23.87 17.85
C ASN A 165 1.78 22.58 17.31
N GLN A 166 0.81 22.05 18.06
CA GLN A 166 -0.16 21.06 17.58
C GLN A 166 -0.48 21.45 16.14
N LEU A 167 0.01 20.68 15.18
CA LEU A 167 -0.09 20.99 13.78
C LEU A 167 -1.59 21.00 13.44
N LYS A 168 -2.22 22.18 13.55
CA LYS A 168 -3.65 22.36 13.30
C LYS A 168 -3.91 21.79 11.92
N ILE A 169 -4.85 20.85 11.84
CA ILE A 169 -5.17 20.13 10.60
C ILE A 169 -5.56 21.13 9.51
N SER A 170 -6.19 22.24 9.88
CA SER A 170 -6.45 23.38 8.99
C SER A 170 -5.20 23.93 8.31
N THR A 171 -4.07 24.06 9.01
CA THR A 171 -2.79 24.51 8.44
C THR A 171 -2.18 23.47 7.52
N ILE A 172 -2.26 22.17 7.87
CA ILE A 172 -1.77 21.08 7.01
C ILE A 172 -2.57 21.05 5.71
N VAL A 173 -3.90 21.07 5.78
CA VAL A 173 -4.77 21.06 4.59
C VAL A 173 -4.50 22.28 3.72
N GLY A 174 -4.37 23.48 4.32
CA GLY A 174 -4.01 24.69 3.59
C GLY A 174 -2.63 24.58 2.92
N GLN A 175 -1.64 24.00 3.59
CA GLN A 175 -0.30 23.80 3.04
C GLN A 175 -0.28 22.77 1.91
N VAL A 176 -1.02 21.67 2.03
CA VAL A 176 -1.15 20.66 0.97
C VAL A 176 -1.79 21.28 -0.26
N LEU A 177 -2.88 22.03 -0.09
CA LEU A 177 -3.54 22.71 -1.21
C LEU A 177 -2.63 23.76 -1.86
N PHE A 178 -1.85 24.51 -1.06
CA PHE A 178 -0.85 25.42 -1.59
C PHE A 178 0.16 24.70 -2.49
N VAL A 179 0.69 23.55 -2.03
CA VAL A 179 1.64 22.74 -2.82
C VAL A 179 0.99 22.20 -4.09
N VAL A 180 -0.26 21.75 -4.03
CA VAL A 180 -0.99 21.24 -5.21
C VAL A 180 -1.21 22.36 -6.23
N VAL A 181 -1.70 23.53 -5.82
CA VAL A 181 -1.90 24.67 -6.73
C VAL A 181 -0.56 25.16 -7.29
N LEU A 182 0.49 25.21 -6.46
CA LEU A 182 1.83 25.57 -6.91
C LEU A 182 2.38 24.56 -7.93
N ALA A 183 2.14 23.26 -7.73
CA ALA A 183 2.52 22.23 -8.68
C ALA A 183 1.79 22.42 -10.03
N VAL A 184 0.48 22.66 -10.02
CA VAL A 184 -0.32 22.97 -11.23
C VAL A 184 0.28 24.17 -11.99
N VAL A 185 0.58 25.25 -11.26
CA VAL A 185 1.18 26.47 -11.83
C VAL A 185 2.57 26.21 -12.39
N SER A 186 3.38 25.40 -11.69
CA SER A 186 4.73 25.05 -12.12
C SER A 186 4.69 24.25 -13.43
N ILE A 187 3.76 23.30 -13.54
CA ILE A 187 3.53 22.51 -14.75
C ILE A 187 3.15 23.43 -15.92
N ALA A 188 2.22 24.38 -15.71
CA ALA A 188 1.84 25.35 -16.73
C ALA A 188 3.01 26.26 -17.16
N ALA A 189 3.89 26.64 -16.22
CA ALA A 189 5.09 27.39 -16.53
C ALA A 189 6.10 26.58 -17.35
N PHE A 190 6.29 25.28 -17.03
CA PHE A 190 7.15 24.40 -17.82
C PHE A 190 6.61 24.14 -19.24
N ASP A 191 5.29 24.06 -19.38
CA ASP A 191 4.64 23.94 -20.68
C ASP A 191 4.84 25.21 -21.53
N ALA A 192 4.65 26.39 -20.93
CA ALA A 192 4.95 27.67 -21.58
C ALA A 192 6.44 27.84 -21.93
N LEU A 193 7.33 27.23 -21.14
CA LEU A 193 8.76 27.16 -21.42
C LEU A 193 9.08 26.24 -22.61
N GLY A 194 8.13 25.39 -23.01
CA GLY A 194 8.24 24.46 -24.13
C GLY A 194 8.95 23.14 -23.79
N ILE A 195 9.05 22.79 -22.50
CA ILE A 195 9.75 21.58 -22.04
C ILE A 195 8.76 20.44 -21.82
N LYS A 196 8.20 19.93 -22.93
CA LYS A 196 7.19 18.86 -22.93
C LYS A 196 7.62 17.58 -22.21
N ALA A 197 8.89 17.20 -22.35
CA ALA A 197 9.46 16.03 -21.70
C ALA A 197 9.36 16.04 -20.16
N ILE A 198 9.11 17.22 -19.56
CA ILE A 198 8.90 17.37 -18.12
C ILE A 198 7.42 17.66 -17.82
N SER A 199 6.78 18.56 -18.57
CA SER A 199 5.39 18.96 -18.29
C SER A 199 4.38 17.85 -18.54
N GLU A 200 4.58 16.98 -19.54
CA GLU A 200 3.64 15.89 -19.87
C GLU A 200 3.58 14.84 -18.73
N PRO A 201 4.69 14.18 -18.31
CA PRO A 201 4.64 13.23 -17.18
C PRO A 201 4.17 13.88 -15.88
N ALA A 202 4.52 15.15 -15.64
CA ALA A 202 4.07 15.87 -14.45
C ALA A 202 2.55 16.13 -14.46
N THR A 203 1.98 16.42 -15.64
CA THR A 203 0.53 16.58 -15.82
C THR A 203 -0.21 15.26 -15.61
N GLU A 204 0.31 14.16 -16.15
CA GLU A 204 -0.26 12.81 -15.94
C GLU A 204 -0.25 12.42 -14.46
N MET A 205 0.83 12.72 -13.74
CA MET A 205 0.91 12.44 -12.30
C MET A 205 -0.07 13.29 -11.50
N LEU A 206 -0.21 14.58 -11.84
CA LEU A 206 -1.20 15.45 -11.22
C LEU A 206 -2.63 14.94 -11.48
N GLN A 207 -2.94 14.55 -12.72
CA GLN A 207 -4.24 13.96 -13.06
C GLN A 207 -4.51 12.69 -12.25
N LYS A 208 -3.55 11.76 -12.16
CA LYS A 208 -3.67 10.57 -11.30
C LYS A 208 -3.95 10.92 -9.84
N ILE A 209 -3.31 11.96 -9.31
CA ILE A 209 -3.56 12.44 -7.93
C ILE A 209 -4.98 13.01 -7.80
N LEU A 210 -5.43 13.83 -8.75
CA LEU A 210 -6.77 14.42 -8.72
C LEU A 210 -7.87 13.36 -8.88
N ASP A 211 -7.68 12.39 -9.77
CA ASP A 211 -8.60 11.27 -10.00
C ASP A 211 -8.67 10.30 -8.81
N ALA A 212 -7.58 10.22 -8.03
CA ALA A 212 -7.57 9.44 -6.80
C ALA A 212 -8.46 10.05 -5.70
N ILE A 213 -8.68 11.38 -5.68
CA ILE A 213 -9.47 12.03 -4.62
C ILE A 213 -10.93 11.51 -4.57
N PRO A 214 -11.69 11.49 -5.68
CA PRO A 214 -13.03 10.87 -5.69
C PRO A 214 -13.01 9.39 -5.31
N LEU A 215 -12.04 8.62 -5.81
CA LEU A 215 -11.93 7.19 -5.54
C LEU A 215 -11.64 6.90 -4.06
N ILE A 216 -10.76 7.67 -3.43
CA ILE A 216 -10.44 7.56 -2.01
C ILE A 216 -11.66 7.87 -1.15
N LEU A 217 -12.40 8.93 -1.48
CA LEU A 217 -13.65 9.26 -0.80
C LEU A 217 -14.68 8.14 -0.95
N GLY A 218 -14.87 7.64 -2.18
CA GLY A 218 -15.80 6.54 -2.45
C GLY A 218 -15.43 5.25 -1.72
N ALA A 219 -14.14 4.89 -1.73
CA ALA A 219 -13.62 3.73 -1.01
C ALA A 219 -13.77 3.88 0.51
N GLY A 220 -13.53 5.08 1.05
CA GLY A 220 -13.73 5.39 2.47
C GLY A 220 -15.19 5.30 2.89
N ILE A 221 -16.12 5.81 2.07
CA ILE A 221 -17.56 5.69 2.30
C ILE A 221 -17.98 4.21 2.24
N LEU A 222 -17.53 3.47 1.23
CA LEU A 222 -17.83 2.04 1.06
C LEU A 222 -17.35 1.22 2.27
N LEU A 223 -16.12 1.47 2.74
CA LEU A 223 -15.57 0.83 3.94
C LEU A 223 -16.37 1.20 5.19
N GLY A 224 -16.72 2.48 5.35
CA GLY A 224 -17.53 2.96 6.47
C GLY A 224 -18.91 2.29 6.53
N ILE A 225 -19.59 2.19 5.38
CA ILE A 225 -20.85 1.44 5.24
C ILE A 225 -20.62 -0.03 5.60
N GLY A 226 -19.54 -0.63 5.11
CA GLY A 226 -19.16 -2.01 5.41
C GLY A 226 -19.01 -2.30 6.90
N VAL A 227 -18.39 -1.39 7.67
CA VAL A 227 -18.25 -1.52 9.13
C VAL A 227 -19.61 -1.45 9.84
N ILE A 228 -20.50 -0.56 9.39
CA ILE A 228 -21.86 -0.46 9.93
C ILE A 228 -22.63 -1.76 9.67
N ILE A 229 -22.60 -2.26 8.44
CA ILE A 229 -23.23 -3.53 8.05
C ILE A 229 -22.65 -4.67 8.87
N ALA A 230 -21.33 -4.76 8.99
CA ALA A 230 -20.67 -5.82 9.75
C ALA A 230 -21.11 -5.84 11.23
N LYS A 231 -21.31 -4.66 11.83
CA LYS A 231 -21.81 -4.55 13.21
C LYS A 231 -23.25 -5.06 13.33
N ILE A 232 -24.14 -4.65 12.42
CA ILE A 232 -25.54 -5.08 12.41
C ILE A 232 -25.63 -6.59 12.18
N VAL A 233 -24.96 -7.08 11.14
CA VAL A 233 -24.96 -8.50 10.79
C VAL A 233 -24.31 -9.34 11.88
N GLY A 234 -23.21 -8.88 12.49
CA GLY A 234 -22.56 -9.56 13.60
C GLY A 234 -23.50 -9.73 14.80
N GLN A 235 -24.23 -8.68 15.18
CA GLN A 235 -25.22 -8.76 16.27
C GLN A 235 -26.36 -9.73 15.96
N LEU A 236 -26.86 -9.72 14.73
CA LEU A 236 -27.90 -10.67 14.29
C LEU A 236 -27.37 -12.11 14.30
N LEU A 237 -26.17 -12.34 13.78
CA LEU A 237 -25.53 -13.66 13.81
C LEU A 237 -25.35 -14.14 15.25
N GLU A 238 -24.91 -13.28 16.15
CA GLU A 238 -24.76 -13.64 17.56
C GLU A 238 -26.08 -14.12 18.17
N GLN A 239 -27.16 -13.38 17.96
CA GLN A 239 -28.50 -13.77 18.43
C GLN A 239 -28.95 -15.09 17.84
N VAL A 240 -28.71 -15.30 16.54
CA VAL A 240 -29.05 -16.55 15.84
C VAL A 240 -28.22 -17.72 16.38
N LEU A 241 -26.91 -17.56 16.54
CA LEU A 241 -26.02 -18.61 17.07
C LEU A 241 -26.37 -18.96 18.53
N ARG A 242 -26.71 -17.96 19.35
CA ARG A 242 -27.24 -18.18 20.71
C ARG A 242 -28.58 -18.91 20.68
N GLY A 243 -29.48 -18.53 19.76
CA GLY A 243 -30.80 -19.14 19.58
C GLY A 243 -30.72 -20.62 19.19
N PHE A 244 -29.77 -20.98 18.31
CA PHE A 244 -29.45 -22.37 17.99
C PHE A 244 -28.83 -23.16 19.14
N GLY A 245 -28.44 -22.49 20.23
CA GLY A 245 -27.81 -23.14 21.38
C GLY A 245 -26.40 -23.62 21.09
N VAL A 246 -25.65 -22.93 20.23
CA VAL A 246 -24.26 -23.28 19.87
C VAL A 246 -23.38 -23.43 21.12
N GLN A 247 -23.60 -22.61 22.15
CA GLN A 247 -22.90 -22.73 23.44
C GLN A 247 -23.10 -24.12 24.07
N ARG A 248 -24.35 -24.59 24.15
CA ARG A 248 -24.68 -25.91 24.71
C ARG A 248 -24.14 -27.05 23.85
N ALA A 249 -24.12 -26.87 22.53
CA ALA A 249 -23.54 -27.84 21.62
C ALA A 249 -22.03 -28.02 21.85
N VAL A 250 -21.30 -26.91 22.12
CA VAL A 250 -19.86 -26.94 22.41
C VAL A 250 -19.55 -27.45 23.82
N GLU A 251 -20.35 -27.08 24.81
CA GLU A 251 -20.22 -27.64 26.17
C GLU A 251 -20.55 -29.14 26.21
N GLY A 252 -21.58 -29.56 25.45
CA GLY A 252 -22.02 -30.95 25.36
C GLY A 252 -21.00 -31.89 24.70
N ILE A 253 -20.01 -31.35 24.00
CA ILE A 253 -18.88 -32.13 23.45
C ILE A 253 -17.66 -32.16 24.38
N GLY A 254 -17.76 -31.60 25.59
CA GLY A 254 -16.71 -31.64 26.61
C GLY A 254 -15.60 -30.60 26.41
N ILE A 255 -15.83 -29.59 25.57
CA ILE A 255 -14.91 -28.45 25.43
C ILE A 255 -15.29 -27.42 26.49
N ASP A 256 -14.46 -27.27 27.51
CA ASP A 256 -14.59 -26.18 28.48
C ASP A 256 -14.23 -24.85 27.81
N THR A 257 -15.20 -23.96 27.67
CA THR A 257 -15.01 -22.66 27.04
C THR A 257 -14.43 -21.62 28.01
N GLN A 258 -14.08 -21.99 29.24
CA GLN A 258 -13.53 -21.11 30.28
C GLN A 258 -14.37 -19.84 30.49
N GLY A 259 -15.69 -19.96 30.38
CA GLY A 259 -16.63 -18.84 30.50
C GLY A 259 -16.66 -17.88 29.30
N ARG A 260 -15.92 -18.17 28.21
CA ARG A 260 -16.08 -17.43 26.95
C ARG A 260 -17.30 -17.89 26.17
N ASP A 261 -17.98 -16.90 25.60
CA ASP A 261 -19.18 -17.11 24.78
C ASP A 261 -18.81 -17.44 23.33
N VAL A 262 -19.06 -18.69 22.92
CA VAL A 262 -18.69 -19.17 21.58
C VAL A 262 -19.54 -18.51 20.49
N ALA A 263 -20.80 -18.18 20.77
CA ALA A 263 -21.66 -17.50 19.81
C ALA A 263 -21.14 -16.08 19.52
N ALA A 264 -20.67 -15.38 20.55
CA ALA A 264 -20.03 -14.06 20.39
C ALA A 264 -18.72 -14.14 19.60
N ILE A 265 -17.90 -15.18 19.82
CA ILE A 265 -16.67 -15.40 19.05
C ILE A 265 -16.99 -15.64 17.57
N GLY A 266 -17.93 -16.55 17.27
CA GLY A 266 -18.35 -16.85 15.89
C GLY A 266 -18.88 -15.61 15.17
N ALA A 267 -19.72 -14.83 15.86
CA ALA A 267 -20.22 -13.55 15.35
C ALA A 267 -19.10 -12.54 15.08
N LYS A 268 -18.10 -12.44 15.97
CA LYS A 268 -16.95 -11.54 15.78
C LYS A 268 -16.08 -11.96 14.59
N VAL A 269 -15.88 -13.26 14.39
CA VAL A 269 -15.16 -13.77 13.21
C VAL A 269 -15.92 -13.45 11.91
N ALA A 270 -17.24 -13.63 11.90
CA ALA A 270 -18.08 -13.23 10.77
C ALA A 270 -18.03 -11.71 10.52
N GLN A 271 -18.06 -10.90 11.58
CA GLN A 271 -17.90 -9.44 11.49
C GLN A 271 -16.57 -9.07 10.82
N VAL A 272 -15.45 -9.68 11.25
CA VAL A 272 -14.13 -9.44 10.63
C VAL A 272 -14.13 -9.85 9.16
N ALA A 273 -14.75 -10.98 8.80
CA ALA A 273 -14.87 -11.42 7.41
C ALA A 273 -15.67 -10.43 6.54
N ILE A 274 -16.77 -9.89 7.07
CA ILE A 274 -17.58 -8.87 6.36
C ILE A 274 -16.77 -7.58 6.19
N VAL A 275 -16.07 -7.11 7.24
CA VAL A 275 -15.19 -5.93 7.13
C VAL A 275 -14.09 -6.17 6.10
N LEU A 276 -13.46 -7.36 6.08
CA LEU A 276 -12.48 -7.73 5.06
C LEU A 276 -13.10 -7.70 3.65
N PHE A 277 -14.32 -8.22 3.48
CA PHE A 277 -15.01 -8.22 2.19
C PHE A 277 -15.22 -6.80 1.65
N PHE A 278 -15.71 -5.88 2.49
CA PHE A 278 -15.82 -4.47 2.11
C PHE A 278 -14.45 -3.80 1.96
N GLY A 279 -13.45 -4.20 2.74
CA GLY A 279 -12.06 -3.78 2.58
C GLY A 279 -11.49 -4.14 1.20
N ILE A 280 -11.71 -5.38 0.74
CA ILE A 280 -11.33 -5.84 -0.60
C ILE A 280 -12.04 -5.03 -1.68
N ALA A 281 -13.34 -4.76 -1.50
CA ALA A 281 -14.09 -3.93 -2.44
C ALA A 281 -13.55 -2.48 -2.49
N ALA A 282 -13.18 -1.91 -1.34
CA ALA A 282 -12.57 -0.59 -1.24
C ALA A 282 -11.18 -0.55 -1.89
N THR A 283 -10.32 -1.55 -1.68
CA THR A 283 -9.00 -1.62 -2.32
C THR A 283 -9.09 -1.83 -3.82
N LYS A 284 -10.10 -2.58 -4.28
CA LYS A 284 -10.41 -2.74 -5.71
C LYS A 284 -10.86 -1.41 -6.33
N MET A 285 -11.70 -0.65 -5.62
CA MET A 285 -12.12 0.69 -6.05
C MET A 285 -10.94 1.67 -6.15
N LEU A 286 -9.97 1.57 -5.23
CA LEU A 286 -8.72 2.32 -5.27
C LEU A 286 -7.74 1.86 -6.37
N ASN A 287 -8.07 0.79 -7.09
CA ASN A 287 -7.22 0.16 -8.10
C ASN A 287 -5.87 -0.32 -7.53
N PHE A 288 -5.90 -0.94 -6.33
CA PHE A 288 -4.73 -1.56 -5.70
C PHE A 288 -4.79 -3.09 -5.86
N PRO A 289 -4.36 -3.65 -7.02
CA PRO A 289 -4.51 -5.07 -7.31
C PRO A 289 -3.73 -5.94 -6.32
N GLU A 290 -2.51 -5.55 -5.96
CA GLU A 290 -1.67 -6.33 -5.04
C GLU A 290 -2.27 -6.42 -3.64
N ILE A 291 -2.74 -5.30 -3.08
CA ILE A 291 -3.40 -5.30 -1.77
C ILE A 291 -4.69 -6.14 -1.83
N THR A 292 -5.46 -6.01 -2.91
CA THR A 292 -6.68 -6.78 -3.13
C THR A 292 -6.39 -8.28 -3.19
N ASN A 293 -5.31 -8.69 -3.87
CA ASN A 293 -4.88 -10.10 -3.96
C ASN A 293 -4.44 -10.66 -2.61
N ILE A 294 -3.68 -9.87 -1.84
CA ILE A 294 -3.27 -10.25 -0.48
C ILE A 294 -4.50 -10.44 0.41
N LEU A 295 -5.42 -9.48 0.41
CA LEU A 295 -6.64 -9.56 1.21
C LEU A 295 -7.55 -10.72 0.78
N ASN A 296 -7.68 -11.00 -0.51
CA ASN A 296 -8.38 -12.17 -1.04
C ASN A 296 -7.75 -13.48 -0.56
N THR A 297 -6.42 -13.54 -0.54
CA THR A 297 -5.67 -14.70 -0.04
C THR A 297 -5.94 -14.88 1.45
N VAL A 298 -5.86 -13.81 2.25
CA VAL A 298 -6.18 -13.85 3.69
C VAL A 298 -7.62 -14.30 3.93
N LEU A 299 -8.59 -13.78 3.18
CA LEU A 299 -10.00 -14.16 3.31
C LEU A 299 -10.24 -15.61 2.91
N SER A 300 -9.58 -16.08 1.85
CA SER A 300 -9.64 -17.48 1.40
C SER A 300 -9.02 -18.45 2.42
N LEU A 301 -7.86 -18.10 2.96
CA LEU A 301 -7.22 -18.86 4.04
C LEU A 301 -8.10 -18.91 5.29
N GLY A 302 -8.65 -17.76 5.70
CA GLY A 302 -9.62 -17.68 6.80
C GLY A 302 -10.88 -18.53 6.53
N GLY A 303 -11.40 -18.51 5.31
CA GLY A 303 -12.54 -19.32 4.89
C GLY A 303 -12.28 -20.82 4.95
N ARG A 304 -11.09 -21.27 4.50
CA ARG A 304 -10.64 -22.67 4.62
C ARG A 304 -10.53 -23.12 6.08
N VAL A 305 -9.94 -22.28 6.92
CA VAL A 305 -9.81 -22.51 8.37
C VAL A 305 -11.19 -22.65 9.01
N LEU A 306 -12.12 -21.74 8.70
CA LEU A 306 -13.49 -21.78 9.19
C LEU A 306 -14.24 -23.01 8.72
N PHE A 307 -14.15 -23.35 7.44
CA PHE A 307 -14.83 -24.52 6.89
C PHE A 307 -14.30 -25.81 7.54
N GLY A 308 -12.98 -25.93 7.70
CA GLY A 308 -12.37 -27.04 8.43
C GLY A 308 -12.87 -27.13 9.88
N ALA A 309 -12.94 -26.01 10.61
CA ALA A 309 -13.48 -25.98 11.96
C ALA A 309 -14.95 -26.45 12.04
N VAL A 310 -15.78 -26.06 11.07
CA VAL A 310 -17.18 -26.52 10.96
C VAL A 310 -17.24 -28.02 10.71
N VAL A 311 -16.41 -28.55 9.80
CA VAL A 311 -16.34 -30.00 9.51
C VAL A 311 -15.98 -30.79 10.78
N ILE A 312 -15.03 -30.32 11.58
CA ILE A 312 -14.66 -30.95 12.86
C ILE A 312 -15.85 -30.89 13.83
N ALA A 313 -16.47 -29.73 14.00
CA ALA A 313 -17.59 -29.56 14.92
C ALA A 313 -18.77 -30.49 14.58
N VAL A 314 -19.16 -30.55 13.30
CA VAL A 314 -20.20 -31.46 12.81
C VAL A 314 -19.79 -32.92 13.02
N GLY A 315 -18.53 -33.25 12.76
CA GLY A 315 -17.99 -34.59 12.98
C GLY A 315 -18.11 -35.08 14.42
N VAL A 316 -17.88 -34.21 15.39
CA VAL A 316 -18.03 -34.56 16.81
C VAL A 316 -19.50 -34.81 17.15
N VAL A 317 -20.43 -34.03 16.61
CA VAL A 317 -21.88 -34.26 16.79
C VAL A 317 -22.29 -35.61 16.21
N ILE A 318 -21.84 -35.91 14.98
CA ILE A 318 -22.12 -37.20 14.31
C ILE A 318 -21.53 -38.36 15.12
N ALA A 319 -20.29 -38.23 15.59
CA ALA A 319 -19.64 -39.26 16.40
C ALA A 319 -20.43 -39.59 17.67
N ASN A 320 -20.98 -38.58 18.34
CA ASN A 320 -21.81 -38.78 19.52
C ASN A 320 -23.15 -39.45 19.20
N LEU A 321 -23.77 -39.10 18.06
CA LEU A 321 -25.01 -39.75 17.61
C LEU A 321 -24.79 -41.23 17.30
N ILE A 322 -23.71 -41.56 16.58
CA ILE A 322 -23.35 -42.95 16.25
C ILE A 322 -23.01 -43.74 17.52
N ALA A 323 -22.24 -43.15 18.43
CA ALA A 323 -21.92 -43.81 19.69
C ALA A 323 -23.19 -44.16 20.50
N LYS A 324 -24.18 -43.25 20.50
CA LYS A 324 -25.45 -43.46 21.19
C LYS A 324 -26.29 -44.60 20.58
N THR A 325 -26.23 -44.81 19.26
CA THR A 325 -26.97 -45.92 18.61
C THR A 325 -26.28 -47.27 18.77
N VAL A 326 -24.94 -47.29 18.89
CA VAL A 326 -24.15 -48.51 19.13
C VAL A 326 -24.34 -49.05 20.56
N GLY A 327 -24.82 -48.22 21.49
CA GLY A 327 -25.12 -48.61 22.87
C GLY A 327 -24.01 -48.21 23.86
N GLU A 328 -23.99 -48.84 25.03
CA GLU A 328 -22.97 -48.59 26.05
C GLU A 328 -21.86 -49.66 26.00
N GLY A 329 -20.62 -49.26 26.25
CA GLY A 329 -19.47 -50.17 26.30
C GLY A 329 -18.27 -49.72 25.47
N GLN A 330 -17.21 -50.55 25.43
CA GLN A 330 -15.96 -50.22 24.72
C GLN A 330 -16.17 -49.98 23.23
N THR A 331 -17.07 -50.72 22.58
CA THR A 331 -17.35 -50.59 21.14
C THR A 331 -17.85 -49.19 20.79
N ALA A 332 -18.77 -48.63 21.58
CA ALA A 332 -19.30 -47.28 21.35
C ALA A 332 -18.22 -46.21 21.51
N THR A 333 -17.34 -46.37 22.50
CA THR A 333 -16.19 -45.48 22.71
C THR A 333 -15.21 -45.54 21.55
N ILE A 334 -14.88 -46.74 21.06
CA ILE A 334 -13.99 -46.93 19.91
C ILE A 334 -14.58 -46.25 18.67
N VAL A 335 -15.87 -46.48 18.39
CA VAL A 335 -16.57 -45.88 17.23
C VAL A 335 -16.61 -44.36 17.34
N LYS A 336 -16.86 -43.81 18.54
CA LYS A 336 -16.83 -42.36 18.79
C LYS A 336 -15.47 -41.77 18.44
N PHE A 337 -14.39 -42.29 19.03
CA PHE A 337 -13.05 -41.75 18.80
C PHE A 337 -12.56 -41.98 17.37
N ALA A 338 -12.90 -43.10 16.75
CA ALA A 338 -12.61 -43.35 15.33
C ALA A 338 -13.30 -42.32 14.42
N THR A 339 -14.58 -42.02 14.69
CA THR A 339 -15.34 -41.03 13.92
C THR A 339 -14.79 -39.62 14.14
N ILE A 340 -14.50 -39.22 15.38
CA ILE A 340 -13.88 -37.92 15.68
C ILE A 340 -12.53 -37.80 14.96
N GLY A 341 -11.68 -38.83 15.04
CA GLY A 341 -10.38 -38.83 14.36
C GLY A 341 -10.50 -38.66 12.85
N LEU A 342 -11.49 -39.31 12.22
CA LEU A 342 -11.77 -39.18 10.79
C LEU A 342 -12.19 -37.76 10.42
N PHE A 343 -13.15 -37.18 11.12
CA PHE A 343 -13.61 -35.81 10.84
C PHE A 343 -12.58 -34.75 11.22
N ALA A 344 -11.77 -34.99 12.26
CA ALA A 344 -10.63 -34.16 12.61
C ALA A 344 -9.62 -34.13 11.46
N ALA A 345 -9.25 -35.29 10.93
CA ALA A 345 -8.38 -35.41 9.75
C ALA A 345 -8.96 -34.70 8.52
N MET A 346 -10.26 -34.92 8.25
CA MET A 346 -10.94 -34.30 7.12
C MET A 346 -11.04 -32.76 7.26
N GLY A 347 -11.32 -32.26 8.46
CA GLY A 347 -11.33 -30.84 8.75
C GLY A 347 -9.95 -30.21 8.59
N LEU A 348 -8.91 -30.84 9.13
CA LEU A 348 -7.51 -30.37 9.03
C LEU A 348 -7.04 -30.31 7.56
N LYS A 349 -7.49 -31.28 6.74
CA LYS A 349 -7.31 -31.28 5.28
C LYS A 349 -7.95 -30.04 4.64
N TYR A 350 -9.21 -29.73 4.96
CA TYR A 350 -9.88 -28.53 4.45
C TYR A 350 -9.22 -27.21 4.87
N MET A 351 -8.57 -27.16 6.04
CA MET A 351 -7.79 -25.98 6.47
C MET A 351 -6.51 -25.78 5.65
N GLY A 352 -6.06 -26.79 4.89
CA GLY A 352 -4.84 -26.74 4.08
C GLY A 352 -3.54 -26.86 4.89
N LEU A 353 -3.61 -27.31 6.14
CA LEU A 353 -2.47 -27.35 7.07
C LEU A 353 -1.40 -28.36 6.65
N ALA A 354 -1.79 -29.50 6.08
CA ALA A 354 -0.91 -30.39 5.32
C ALA A 354 -1.70 -31.63 4.85
N ASP A 355 -2.25 -31.57 3.64
CA ASP A 355 -2.91 -32.71 2.99
C ASP A 355 -2.01 -33.95 3.01
N SER A 356 -0.70 -33.79 2.80
CA SER A 356 0.28 -34.87 2.81
C SER A 356 0.48 -35.50 4.19
N VAL A 357 0.47 -34.71 5.27
CA VAL A 357 0.64 -35.25 6.64
C VAL A 357 -0.57 -36.09 7.02
N VAL A 358 -1.78 -35.59 6.75
CA VAL A 358 -3.01 -36.34 7.03
C VAL A 358 -3.09 -37.60 6.17
N ASN A 359 -2.86 -37.49 4.86
CA ASN A 359 -2.91 -38.65 3.95
C ASN A 359 -1.85 -39.70 4.30
N LEU A 360 -0.63 -39.28 4.68
CA LEU A 360 0.43 -40.19 5.08
C LEU A 360 0.11 -40.85 6.42
N ALA A 361 -0.35 -40.09 7.41
CA ALA A 361 -0.70 -40.65 8.71
C ALA A 361 -1.86 -41.66 8.61
N PHE A 362 -2.93 -41.31 7.88
CA PHE A 362 -4.04 -42.24 7.64
C PHE A 362 -3.62 -43.42 6.77
N GLY A 363 -2.82 -43.16 5.73
CA GLY A 363 -2.25 -44.19 4.88
C GLY A 363 -1.44 -45.20 5.70
N ALA A 364 -0.60 -44.72 6.61
CA ALA A 364 0.18 -45.56 7.51
C ALA A 364 -0.71 -46.39 8.45
N VAL A 365 -1.77 -45.79 9.02
CA VAL A 365 -2.72 -46.50 9.88
C VAL A 365 -3.48 -47.57 9.10
N VAL A 366 -3.99 -47.25 7.91
CA VAL A 366 -4.74 -48.20 7.06
C VAL A 366 -3.84 -49.32 6.58
N VAL A 367 -2.62 -49.01 6.11
CA VAL A 367 -1.64 -50.01 5.69
C VAL A 367 -1.22 -50.89 6.88
N GLY A 368 -0.97 -50.29 8.05
CA GLY A 368 -0.63 -51.03 9.27
C GLY A 368 -1.76 -51.95 9.73
N ALA A 369 -3.02 -51.47 9.69
CA ALA A 369 -4.19 -52.28 10.03
C ALA A 369 -4.41 -53.42 9.03
N ALA A 370 -4.25 -53.16 7.72
CA ALA A 370 -4.33 -54.18 6.69
C ALA A 370 -3.23 -55.24 6.87
N ALA A 371 -2.00 -54.83 7.17
CA ALA A 371 -0.89 -55.73 7.47
C ALA A 371 -1.16 -56.57 8.74
N ALA A 372 -1.64 -55.94 9.81
CA ALA A 372 -1.99 -56.64 11.05
C ALA A 372 -3.12 -57.65 10.84
N ALA A 373 -4.16 -57.30 10.09
CA ALA A 373 -5.25 -58.21 9.73
C ALA A 373 -4.75 -59.37 8.87
N ALA A 374 -3.92 -59.10 7.87
CA ALA A 374 -3.30 -60.12 7.03
C ALA A 374 -2.46 -61.10 7.85
N LEU A 375 -1.68 -60.60 8.82
CA LEU A 375 -0.90 -61.44 9.74
C LEU A 375 -1.78 -62.23 10.71
N ALA A 376 -2.81 -61.61 11.29
CA ALA A 376 -3.73 -62.27 12.22
C ALA A 376 -4.50 -63.42 11.55
N PHE A 377 -5.04 -63.20 10.35
CA PHE A 377 -5.70 -64.24 9.56
C PHE A 377 -4.73 -65.26 8.98
N GLY A 378 -3.56 -64.83 8.51
CA GLY A 378 -2.55 -65.71 7.93
C GLY A 378 -1.97 -66.69 8.95
N LEU A 379 -1.67 -66.21 10.16
CA LEU A 379 -1.12 -67.04 11.24
C LEU A 379 -2.22 -67.83 11.97
N GLY A 380 -3.37 -67.21 12.28
CA GLY A 380 -4.46 -67.85 13.02
C GLY A 380 -5.40 -68.73 12.19
N GLY A 381 -5.42 -68.57 10.87
CA GLY A 381 -6.24 -69.37 9.94
C GLY A 381 -5.59 -70.66 9.45
N ARG A 382 -4.31 -70.89 9.80
CA ARG A 382 -3.51 -72.00 9.27
C ARG A 382 -4.10 -73.37 9.62
N GLU A 383 -4.46 -73.62 10.89
CA GLU A 383 -5.06 -74.90 11.28
C GLU A 383 -6.46 -75.11 10.68
N ALA A 384 -7.23 -74.03 10.51
CA ALA A 384 -8.55 -74.11 9.87
C ALA A 384 -8.43 -74.46 8.38
N ALA A 385 -7.48 -73.85 7.67
CA ALA A 385 -7.19 -74.16 6.28
C ALA A 385 -6.65 -75.61 6.12
N ALA A 386 -5.77 -76.04 7.01
CA ALA A 386 -5.23 -77.41 7.00
C ALA A 386 -6.35 -78.47 7.15
N ARG A 387 -7.25 -78.28 8.12
CA ARG A 387 -8.40 -79.19 8.33
C ARG A 387 -9.36 -79.24 7.14
N GLN A 388 -9.54 -78.13 6.43
CA GLN A 388 -10.42 -78.07 5.27
C GLN A 388 -9.82 -78.78 4.06
N LEU A 389 -8.51 -78.64 3.84
CA LEU A 389 -7.76 -79.38 2.82
C LEU A 389 -7.78 -80.88 3.09
N GLU A 390 -7.59 -81.28 4.35
CA GLU A 390 -7.61 -82.69 4.76
C GLU A 390 -9.00 -83.34 4.54
N LYS A 391 -10.10 -82.61 4.82
CA LYS A 391 -11.46 -83.07 4.50
C LYS A 391 -11.67 -83.28 3.00
N LEU A 392 -11.18 -82.37 2.17
CA LEU A 392 -11.29 -82.46 0.71
C LEU A 392 -10.46 -83.64 0.17
N GLN A 393 -9.27 -83.86 0.73
CA GLN A 393 -8.40 -84.97 0.37
C GLN A 393 -9.02 -86.32 0.74
N ASN A 394 -9.65 -86.41 1.92
CA ASN A 394 -10.37 -87.63 2.34
C ASN A 394 -11.65 -87.87 1.54
N GLN A 395 -12.35 -86.82 1.09
CA GLN A 395 -13.50 -86.97 0.18
C GLN A 395 -13.09 -87.47 -1.22
N GLN A 396 -11.93 -87.05 -1.74
CA GLN A 396 -11.41 -87.56 -3.01
C GLN A 396 -10.84 -88.99 -2.89
N GLY A 397 -10.27 -89.35 -1.74
CA GLY A 397 -9.76 -90.70 -1.47
C GLY A 397 -10.85 -91.78 -1.33
N GLY A 398 -12.08 -91.40 -0.94
CA GLY A 398 -13.21 -92.32 -0.79
C GLY A 398 -13.93 -92.69 -2.10
N SER A 399 -13.71 -91.95 -3.18
CA SER A 399 -14.36 -92.17 -4.49
C SER A 399 -13.70 -93.26 -5.37
N ASN A 400 -12.67 -93.96 -4.86
CA ASN A 400 -11.87 -94.92 -5.63
C ASN A 400 -11.96 -96.38 -5.13
N GLN A 401 -13.01 -96.75 -4.39
CA GLN A 401 -13.29 -98.13 -3.95
C GLN A 401 -14.71 -98.60 -4.34
N GLY A 402 -15.14 -98.32 -5.56
CA GLY A 402 -16.34 -98.89 -6.18
C GLY A 402 -15.97 -99.89 -7.26
#